data_AF-A0A2D7Y255-F1
#
_entry.id   AF-A0A2D7Y255-F1
#
_cell.length_a   1.000
_cell.length_b   1.000
_cell.length_c   1.000
_cell.angle_alpha   90.00
_cell.angle_beta   90.00
_cell.angle_gamma   90.00
#
_symmetry.space_group_name_H-M   'P 1'
#
loop_
_entity.id
_entity.type
_entity.pdbx_description
1 polymer ?
#
loop_
_entity_poly.entity_id
_entity_poly.type
_entity_poly.pdbx_seq_one_letter_code
_entity_poly.pdbx_strand_id
1 'polypeptide(L)'
;MSEQPDTPKRSPEDWLNRIIVLVIAAMAMIFGVPLMIGSAISLVTLVMAGEWPTPWAIPALVIGLAVTAFGFVIAWRAFVPNPKAKP
;
A
#
# COMPACT_ATOMS: atom_id res chain seq x y z
N MET A 1 -37.73 2.89 29.44
CA MET A 1 -37.24 3.58 28.23
C MET A 1 -35.90 2.95 27.90
N SER A 2 -35.87 2.06 26.91
CA SER A 2 -34.63 1.41 26.45
C SER A 2 -33.90 2.39 25.54
N GLU A 3 -32.75 2.90 25.98
CA GLU A 3 -31.79 3.60 25.12
C GLU A 3 -31.45 2.68 23.94
N GLN A 4 -31.92 3.04 22.75
CA GLN A 4 -31.40 2.47 21.52
C GLN A 4 -29.93 2.88 21.43
N PRO A 5 -28.98 1.96 21.28
CA PRO A 5 -27.59 2.36 21.08
C PRO A 5 -27.54 3.12 19.76
N ASP A 6 -27.11 4.39 19.81
CA ASP A 6 -26.81 5.21 18.65
C ASP A 6 -25.79 4.47 17.78
N THR A 7 -26.27 3.67 16.83
CA THR A 7 -25.41 3.12 15.78
C THR A 7 -24.90 4.33 15.00
N PRO A 8 -23.58 4.58 14.96
CA PRO A 8 -23.06 5.68 14.17
C PRO A 8 -23.44 5.38 12.73
N LYS A 9 -24.34 6.19 12.16
CA LYS A 9 -24.64 6.16 10.73
C LYS A 9 -23.33 6.51 10.01
N ARG A 10 -22.54 5.49 9.63
CA ARG A 10 -21.49 5.66 8.63
C ARG A 10 -22.17 6.27 7.40
N SER A 11 -21.75 7.48 7.02
CA SER A 11 -22.26 8.08 5.80
C SER A 11 -21.95 7.13 4.63
N PRO A 12 -22.88 6.90 3.68
CA PRO A 12 -22.57 6.17 2.44
C PRO A 12 -21.32 6.70 1.73
N GLU A 13 -21.02 7.99 1.91
CA GLU A 13 -19.83 8.67 1.39
C GLU A 13 -18.54 8.17 2.06
N ASP A 14 -18.56 7.86 3.37
CA ASP A 14 -17.40 7.31 4.09
C ASP A 14 -17.05 5.90 3.59
N TRP A 15 -18.09 5.13 3.24
CA TRP A 15 -17.92 3.79 2.70
C TRP A 15 -17.37 3.83 1.27
N LEU A 16 -17.91 4.71 0.43
CA LEU A 16 -17.41 4.93 -0.93
C LEU A 16 -15.95 5.42 -0.92
N ASN A 17 -15.61 6.36 -0.05
CA ASN A 17 -14.26 6.89 0.07
C ASN A 17 -13.25 5.80 0.50
N ARG A 18 -13.63 4.91 1.43
CA ARG A 18 -12.81 3.75 1.81
C ARG A 18 -12.55 2.81 0.64
N ILE A 19 -13.56 2.54 -0.19
CA ILE A 19 -13.38 1.69 -1.38
C ILE A 19 -12.42 2.32 -2.36
N ILE A 20 -12.56 3.61 -2.64
CA ILE A 20 -11.66 4.34 -3.54
C ILE A 20 -10.22 4.24 -3.03
N VAL A 21 -9.98 4.46 -1.73
CA VAL A 21 -8.65 4.33 -1.12
C VAL A 21 -8.12 2.90 -1.26
N LEU A 22 -8.94 1.88 -1.03
CA LEU A 22 -8.54 0.48 -1.19
C LEU A 22 -8.21 0.12 -2.64
N VAL A 23 -8.95 0.66 -3.62
CA VAL A 23 -8.66 0.46 -5.05
C VAL A 23 -7.32 1.11 -5.43
N ILE A 24 -7.07 2.33 -4.98
CA ILE A 24 -5.78 3.01 -5.19
C ILE A 24 -4.64 2.21 -4.55
N ALA A 25 -4.86 1.69 -3.34
CA ALA A 25 -3.91 0.81 -2.66
C ALA A 25 -3.61 -0.45 -3.47
N ALA A 26 -4.65 -1.12 -3.98
CA ALA A 26 -4.49 -2.30 -4.80
C ALA A 26 -3.72 -2.00 -6.09
N MET A 27 -4.02 -0.89 -6.76
CA MET A 27 -3.27 -0.45 -7.95
C MET A 27 -1.79 -0.21 -7.64
N ALA A 28 -1.48 0.49 -6.54
CA ALA A 28 -0.11 0.69 -6.11
C ALA A 28 0.60 -0.65 -5.85
N MET A 29 -0.05 -1.62 -5.21
CA MET A 29 0.53 -2.93 -4.95
C MET A 29 0.76 -3.75 -6.22
N ILE A 30 -0.15 -3.68 -7.20
CA ILE A 30 -0.04 -4.40 -8.49
C ILE A 30 1.21 -3.97 -9.26
N PHE A 31 1.60 -2.70 -9.19
CA PHE A 31 2.81 -2.22 -9.88
C PHE A 31 4.05 -2.27 -8.98
N GLY A 32 3.91 -1.90 -7.71
CA GLY A 32 5.02 -1.81 -6.76
C GLY A 32 5.64 -3.17 -6.43
N VAL A 33 4.81 -4.19 -6.16
CA VAL A 33 5.30 -5.50 -5.71
C VAL A 33 6.11 -6.22 -6.80
N PRO A 34 5.64 -6.33 -8.06
CA PRO A 34 6.44 -6.93 -9.13
C PRO A 34 7.71 -6.15 -9.43
N LEU A 35 7.65 -4.81 -9.40
CA LEU A 35 8.83 -3.97 -9.60
C LEU A 35 9.87 -4.20 -8.50
N MET A 36 9.45 -4.17 -7.24
CA MET A 36 10.31 -4.42 -6.08
C MET A 36 10.96 -5.81 -6.15
N ILE A 37 10.15 -6.86 -6.33
CA ILE A 37 10.64 -8.25 -6.34
C ILE A 37 11.53 -8.48 -7.56
N GLY A 38 11.12 -8.01 -8.74
CA GLY A 38 11.90 -8.17 -9.98
C GLY A 38 13.26 -7.49 -9.90
N SER A 39 13.31 -6.25 -9.39
CA SER A 39 14.56 -5.54 -9.18
C SER A 39 15.43 -6.17 -8.10
N ALA A 40 14.85 -6.68 -7.01
CA ALA A 40 15.59 -7.38 -5.96
C ALA A 40 16.23 -8.67 -6.48
N ILE A 41 15.46 -9.50 -7.20
CA ILE A 41 15.96 -10.74 -7.82
C ILE A 41 17.07 -10.40 -8.81
N SER A 42 16.87 -9.41 -9.68
CA SER A 42 17.87 -8.99 -10.65
C SER A 42 19.18 -8.56 -9.99
N LEU A 43 19.11 -7.76 -8.93
CA LEU A 43 20.30 -7.34 -8.17
C LEU A 43 21.03 -8.52 -7.53
N VAL A 44 20.29 -9.42 -6.88
CA VAL A 44 20.88 -10.62 -6.26
C VAL A 44 21.58 -11.48 -7.30
N THR A 45 20.95 -11.71 -8.45
CA THR A 45 21.53 -12.51 -9.54
C THR A 45 22.80 -11.88 -10.09
N LEU A 46 22.82 -10.57 -10.34
CA LEU A 46 24.00 -9.86 -10.85
C LEU A 46 25.18 -9.90 -9.86
N VAL A 47 24.89 -9.68 -8.57
CA VAL A 47 25.91 -9.77 -7.50
C VAL A 47 26.49 -11.19 -7.42
N MET A 48 25.66 -12.23 -7.51
CA MET A 48 26.12 -13.62 -7.50
C MET A 48 26.92 -14.00 -8.74
N ALA A 49 26.65 -13.36 -9.88
CA ALA A 49 27.41 -13.54 -11.12
C ALA A 49 28.74 -12.75 -11.13
N GLY A 50 28.99 -11.89 -10.14
CA GLY A 50 30.15 -10.97 -10.14
C GLY A 50 30.02 -9.84 -11.17
N GLU A 51 28.81 -9.61 -11.67
CA GLU A 51 28.51 -8.56 -12.65
C GLU A 51 28.09 -7.26 -11.95
N TRP A 52 28.45 -6.14 -12.57
CA TRP A 52 28.03 -4.84 -12.06
C TRP A 52 26.53 -4.65 -12.32
N PRO A 53 25.76 -4.23 -11.30
CA PRO A 53 24.34 -4.00 -11.48
C PRO A 53 24.11 -2.87 -12.48
N THR A 54 23.03 -2.99 -13.27
CA THR A 54 22.65 -1.90 -14.17
C THR A 54 22.36 -0.63 -13.35
N PRO A 55 22.69 0.58 -13.85
CA PRO A 55 22.45 1.82 -13.13
C PRO A 55 20.99 2.01 -12.70
N TRP A 56 20.05 1.31 -13.35
CA TRP A 56 18.62 1.38 -13.12
C TRP A 56 18.10 0.33 -12.13
N ALA A 57 18.87 -0.70 -11.80
CA ALA A 57 18.40 -1.79 -10.93
C ALA A 57 18.14 -1.31 -9.49
N ILE A 58 19.02 -0.46 -8.94
CA ILE A 58 18.85 0.11 -7.60
C ILE A 58 17.71 1.13 -7.57
N PRO A 59 17.63 2.13 -8.49
CA PRO A 59 16.48 3.02 -8.57
C PRO A 59 15.14 2.30 -8.71
N ALA A 60 15.07 1.29 -9.58
CA ALA A 60 13.84 0.51 -9.78
C ALA A 60 13.41 -0.22 -8.50
N LEU A 61 14.36 -0.78 -7.75
CA LEU A 61 14.08 -1.38 -6.44
C LEU A 61 13.53 -0.35 -5.45
N VAL A 62 14.16 0.83 -5.36
CA VAL A 62 13.73 1.91 -4.44
C VAL A 62 12.34 2.40 -4.79
N ILE A 63 12.04 2.57 -6.09
CA ILE A 63 10.71 2.97 -6.57
C ILE A 63 9.68 1.88 -6.24
N GLY A 64 9.99 0.61 -6.52
CA GLY A 64 9.14 -0.52 -6.17
C GLY A 64 8.81 -0.54 -4.68
N LEU A 65 9.83 -0.42 -3.82
CA LEU A 65 9.67 -0.32 -2.37
C LEU A 65 8.77 0.86 -1.97
N ALA A 66 9.00 2.04 -2.51
CA ALA A 66 8.23 3.23 -2.17
C ALA A 66 6.76 3.09 -2.57
N VAL A 67 6.48 2.58 -3.77
CA VAL A 67 5.12 2.37 -4.26
C VAL A 67 4.40 1.28 -3.45
N THR A 68 5.06 0.17 -3.14
CA THR A 68 4.50 -0.90 -2.29
C THR A 68 4.25 -0.40 -0.87
N ALA A 69 5.21 0.32 -0.28
CA ALA A 69 5.05 0.89 1.06
C ALA A 69 3.89 1.90 1.10
N PHE A 70 3.78 2.75 0.08
CA PHE A 70 2.66 3.67 -0.06
C PHE A 70 1.33 2.92 -0.10
N GLY A 71 1.19 1.93 -0.99
CA GLY A 71 0.00 1.09 -1.11
C GLY A 71 -0.37 0.42 0.21
N PHE A 72 0.60 -0.13 0.93
CA PHE A 72 0.40 -0.74 2.23
C PHE A 72 -0.09 0.25 3.29
N VAL A 73 0.53 1.43 3.38
CA VAL A 73 0.15 2.47 4.36
C VAL A 73 -1.28 2.97 4.14
N ILE A 74 -1.68 3.20 2.88
CA ILE A 74 -3.03 3.67 2.58
C ILE A 74 -4.08 2.57 2.78
N ALA A 75 -3.77 1.32 2.44
CA ALA A 75 -4.63 0.18 2.76
C ALA A 75 -4.80 0.05 4.28
N TRP A 76 -3.71 0.12 5.04
CA TRP A 76 -3.73 0.05 6.49
C TRP A 76 -4.60 1.15 7.12
N ARG A 77 -4.51 2.38 6.61
CA ARG A 77 -5.38 3.50 7.06
C ARG A 77 -6.85 3.30 6.70
N ALA A 78 -7.17 2.60 5.62
CA ALA A 78 -8.56 2.26 5.29
C ALA A 78 -9.13 1.17 6.22
N PHE A 79 -8.29 0.24 6.69
CA PHE A 79 -8.68 -0.85 7.58
C PHE A 79 -8.67 -0.48 9.07
N VAL A 80 -7.69 0.29 9.54
CA VAL A 80 -7.58 0.70 10.95
C VAL A 80 -8.42 1.96 11.18
N PRO A 81 -9.53 1.88 11.94
CA PRO A 81 -10.27 3.07 12.32
C PRO A 81 -9.37 3.94 13.21
N ASN A 82 -9.25 5.22 12.86
CA ASN A 82 -8.44 6.17 13.61
C ASN A 82 -8.98 6.30 15.05
N PRO A 83 -8.26 5.87 16.10
CA PRO A 83 -8.75 5.95 17.48
C PRO A 83 -8.89 7.39 17.99
N LYS A 84 -8.38 8.37 17.22
CA LYS A 84 -8.54 9.81 17.49
C LYS A 84 -9.70 10.46 16.73
N ALA A 85 -10.40 9.73 15.86
CA ALA A 85 -11.69 10.18 15.34
C ALA A 85 -12.72 10.03 16.47
N LYS A 86 -12.71 10.97 17.43
CA LYS A 86 -13.83 11.11 18.34
C LYS A 86 -15.09 11.45 17.52
N PRO A 87 -16.26 10.91 17.90
CA PRO A 87 -17.53 11.27 17.29
C PRO A 87 -17.82 12.76 17.42
#